data_AF-A0A1M5V5B1-F1
#
_entry.id   AF-A0A1M5V5B1-F1
#
_cell.length_a   1.000
_cell.length_b   1.000
_cell.length_c   1.000
_cell.angle_alpha   90.00
_cell.angle_beta   90.00
_cell.angle_gamma   90.00
#
_symmetry.space_group_name_H-M   'P 1'
#
loop_
_entity.id
_entity.type
_entity.pdbx_description
1 polymer ?
#
loop_
_entity_poly.entity_id
_entity_poly.type
_entity_poly.pdbx_seq_one_letter_code
_entity_poly.pdbx_strand_id
1 'polypeptide(L)'
;MAKKRIDQRTVRNNEANPLSDLMKHFIKANNLEQGFQKINVEEEWVKLMGPGVKSYTEKISLKGGTLIVKISSAALRTELSYGKEKILTMMNEALGEELIKKVILN
;
A
#
# COMPACT_ATOMS: atom_id res chain seq x y z
N MET A 1 56.92 42.23 19.96
CA MET A 1 55.47 42.30 20.23
C MET A 1 54.74 42.12 18.89
N ALA A 2 54.13 40.95 18.65
CA ALA A 2 52.67 40.71 18.43
C ALA A 2 52.10 41.27 17.11
N LYS A 3 51.25 40.62 16.29
CA LYS A 3 50.62 39.28 16.19
C LYS A 3 50.01 39.18 14.77
N LYS A 4 50.12 37.99 14.15
CA LYS A 4 49.26 37.28 13.17
C LYS A 4 47.97 37.98 12.65
N ARG A 5 47.65 37.80 11.36
CA ARG A 5 46.33 37.27 10.88
C ARG A 5 46.40 36.77 9.42
N ILE A 6 46.05 35.50 9.27
CA ILE A 6 45.79 34.74 8.04
C ILE A 6 44.27 34.74 7.86
N ASP A 7 43.75 34.81 6.64
CA ASP A 7 42.48 34.17 6.27
C ASP A 7 42.43 33.97 4.75
N GLN A 8 42.88 32.83 4.22
CA GLN A 8 42.12 31.60 3.94
C GLN A 8 40.95 31.76 2.94
N ARG A 9 41.16 31.15 1.76
CA ARG A 9 40.13 30.68 0.82
C ARG A 9 39.11 29.82 1.59
N THR A 10 37.87 29.71 1.11
CA THR A 10 37.27 28.43 0.66
C THR A 10 35.78 28.62 0.28
N VAL A 11 35.46 28.04 -0.87
CA VAL A 11 34.16 27.92 -1.53
C VAL A 11 33.12 27.30 -0.59
N ARG A 12 31.94 27.91 -0.49
CA ARG A 12 30.84 27.37 0.33
C ARG A 12 30.25 26.14 -0.36
N ASN A 13 30.54 24.98 0.21
CA ASN A 13 30.06 23.67 -0.18
C ASN A 13 28.53 23.61 -0.02
N ASN A 14 27.82 23.29 -1.11
CA ASN A 14 26.38 23.04 -1.09
C ASN A 14 26.18 21.56 -0.71
N GLU A 15 26.24 21.26 0.59
CA GLU A 15 25.94 19.92 1.09
C GLU A 15 24.42 19.74 1.12
N ALA A 16 23.88 19.20 0.02
CA ALA A 16 22.55 18.63 0.00
C ALA A 16 22.50 17.53 1.08
N ASN A 17 21.72 17.77 2.13
CA ASN A 17 21.58 16.85 3.26
C ASN A 17 21.23 15.43 2.79
N PRO A 18 22.14 14.44 2.93
CA PRO A 18 21.92 13.07 2.44
C PRO A 18 20.72 12.40 3.10
N LEU A 19 20.32 12.86 4.29
CA LEU A 19 19.14 12.39 5.00
C LEU A 19 17.82 12.74 4.29
N SER A 20 17.73 13.90 3.63
CA SER A 20 16.53 14.30 2.90
C SER A 20 16.32 13.45 1.65
N ASP A 21 17.41 13.12 0.95
CA ASP A 21 17.34 12.25 -0.22
C ASP A 21 17.14 10.78 0.16
N LEU A 22 17.64 10.32 1.32
CA LEU A 22 17.30 9.01 1.87
C LEU A 22 15.79 8.90 2.17
N MET A 23 15.22 9.92 2.83
CA MET A 23 13.80 9.98 3.15
C MET A 23 12.92 10.00 1.90
N LYS A 24 13.31 10.75 0.86
CA LYS A 24 12.59 10.76 -0.43
C LYS A 24 12.64 9.41 -1.13
N HIS A 25 13.78 8.71 -1.09
CA HIS A 25 13.89 7.35 -1.63
C HIS A 25 13.03 6.37 -0.83
N PHE A 26 12.96 6.50 0.50
CA PHE A 26 12.12 5.66 1.34
C PHE A 26 10.63 5.85 1.07
N ILE A 27 10.18 7.10 0.88
CA ILE A 27 8.79 7.43 0.51
C ILE A 27 8.48 6.94 -0.91
N LYS A 28 9.40 7.10 -1.88
CA LYS A 28 9.21 6.62 -3.25
C LYS A 28 9.15 5.10 -3.33
N ALA A 29 10.03 4.39 -2.63
CA ALA A 29 10.05 2.92 -2.62
C ALA A 29 8.74 2.34 -2.04
N ASN A 30 8.25 2.90 -0.93
CA ASN A 30 6.96 2.50 -0.35
C ASN A 30 5.76 2.83 -1.27
N ASN A 31 5.80 3.94 -2.00
CA ASN A 31 4.71 4.31 -2.91
C ASN A 31 4.71 3.52 -4.23
N LEU A 32 5.87 3.03 -4.69
CA LEU A 32 6.00 2.25 -5.94
C LEU A 32 5.54 0.80 -5.75
N GLU A 33 5.90 0.15 -4.64
CA GLU A 33 5.38 -1.20 -4.30
C GLU A 33 3.87 -1.19 -4.06
N GLN A 34 3.36 -0.17 -3.36
CA GLN A 34 1.92 -0.01 -3.13
C GLN A 34 1.12 0.25 -4.42
N GLY A 35 1.73 0.83 -5.45
CA GLY A 35 1.10 1.05 -6.75
C GLY A 35 0.93 -0.24 -7.55
N PHE A 36 1.90 -1.15 -7.49
CA PHE A 36 1.89 -2.41 -8.24
C PHE A 36 0.99 -3.47 -7.58
N GLN A 37 1.05 -3.62 -6.25
CA GLN A 37 0.15 -4.53 -5.52
C GLN A 37 -1.32 -4.09 -5.57
N LYS A 38 -1.60 -2.78 -5.66
CA LYS A 38 -2.98 -2.27 -5.75
C LYS A 38 -3.70 -2.71 -7.03
N ILE A 39 -3.00 -2.68 -8.16
CA ILE A 39 -3.57 -3.09 -9.44
C ILE A 39 -3.95 -4.58 -9.39
N ASN A 40 -3.17 -5.40 -8.68
CA ASN A 40 -3.43 -6.83 -8.57
C ASN A 40 -4.63 -7.18 -7.65
N VAL A 41 -4.76 -6.55 -6.47
CA VAL A 41 -5.80 -6.94 -5.49
C VAL A 41 -7.23 -6.68 -5.98
N GLU A 42 -7.46 -5.53 -6.63
CA GLU A 42 -8.79 -5.19 -7.14
C GLU A 42 -9.19 -6.08 -8.33
N GLU A 43 -8.24 -6.33 -9.25
CA GLU A 43 -8.46 -7.22 -10.37
C GLU A 43 -8.74 -8.66 -9.91
N GLU A 44 -7.94 -9.19 -9.00
CA GLU A 44 -8.14 -10.55 -8.48
C GLU A 44 -9.46 -10.69 -7.71
N TRP A 45 -9.86 -9.68 -6.93
CA TRP A 45 -11.18 -9.67 -6.29
C TRP A 45 -12.31 -9.77 -7.32
N VAL A 46 -12.24 -8.98 -8.40
CA VAL A 46 -13.27 -8.97 -9.44
C VAL A 46 -13.29 -10.29 -10.22
N LYS A 47 -12.13 -10.87 -10.55
CA LYS A 47 -12.03 -12.17 -11.21
C LYS A 47 -12.62 -13.28 -10.35
N LEU A 48 -12.30 -13.29 -9.06
CA LEU A 48 -12.70 -14.33 -8.11
C LEU A 48 -14.20 -14.26 -7.77
N MET A 49 -14.72 -13.06 -7.53
CA MET A 49 -16.11 -12.87 -7.08
C MET A 49 -17.11 -12.76 -8.23
N GLY A 50 -16.63 -12.36 -9.41
CA GLY A 50 -17.47 -12.21 -10.60
C GLY A 50 -18.35 -10.95 -10.61
N PRO A 51 -19.12 -10.77 -11.70
CA PRO A 51 -19.85 -9.53 -11.97
C PRO A 51 -20.95 -9.22 -10.95
N GLY A 52 -21.57 -10.24 -10.36
CA GLY A 52 -22.62 -10.08 -9.36
C GLY A 52 -22.14 -9.30 -8.14
N VAL A 53 -21.04 -9.74 -7.52
CA VAL A 53 -20.46 -9.06 -6.35
C VAL A 53 -19.80 -7.73 -6.75
N LYS A 54 -19.13 -7.68 -7.91
CA LYS A 54 -18.53 -6.45 -8.43
C LYS A 54 -19.53 -5.31 -8.50
N SER A 55 -20.76 -5.57 -8.97
CA SER A 55 -21.80 -4.54 -9.14
C SER A 55 -22.16 -3.80 -7.84
N TYR A 56 -21.94 -4.44 -6.69
CA TYR A 56 -22.17 -3.86 -5.36
C TYR A 56 -20.88 -3.41 -4.67
N THR A 57 -19.71 -3.68 -5.25
CA THR A 57 -18.41 -3.33 -4.67
C THR A 57 -18.05 -1.90 -5.03
N GLU A 58 -18.00 -1.01 -4.03
CA GLU A 58 -17.71 0.42 -4.23
C GLU A 58 -16.22 0.74 -4.13
N LYS A 59 -15.47 -0.02 -3.32
CA LYS A 59 -14.06 0.23 -3.08
C LYS A 59 -13.36 -1.02 -2.56
N ILE A 60 -12.14 -1.26 -3.04
CA ILE A 60 -11.26 -2.31 -2.55
C ILE A 60 -9.93 -1.67 -2.12
N SER A 61 -9.37 -2.13 -1.01
CA SER A 61 -8.02 -1.73 -0.61
C SER A 61 -7.36 -2.79 0.28
N LEU A 62 -6.06 -3.00 0.09
CA LEU A 62 -5.23 -3.77 0.99
C LEU A 62 -4.35 -2.82 1.81
N LYS A 63 -4.46 -2.87 3.14
CA LYS A 63 -3.68 -2.01 4.05
C LYS A 63 -3.20 -2.80 5.26
N GLY A 64 -1.89 -2.87 5.47
CA GLY A 64 -1.30 -3.56 6.63
C GLY A 64 -1.76 -5.02 6.74
N GLY A 65 -1.92 -5.71 5.62
CA GLY A 65 -2.45 -7.08 5.56
C GLY A 65 -3.96 -7.21 5.79
N THR A 66 -4.72 -6.12 5.84
CA THR A 66 -6.18 -6.16 5.90
C THR A 66 -6.77 -5.82 4.54
N LEU A 67 -7.50 -6.77 3.95
CA LEU A 67 -8.35 -6.53 2.78
C LEU A 67 -9.64 -5.86 3.26
N ILE A 68 -9.87 -4.63 2.81
CA ILE A 68 -11.04 -3.83 3.14
C ILE A 68 -11.84 -3.65 1.87
N VAL A 69 -13.08 -4.16 1.86
CA VAL A 69 -14.00 -4.05 0.74
C VAL A 69 -15.25 -3.33 1.18
N LYS A 70 -15.62 -2.27 0.47
CA LYS A 70 -16.88 -1.55 0.68
C LYS A 70 -17.94 -2.15 -0.24
N ILE A 71 -18.99 -2.73 0.35
CA ILE A 71 -20.11 -3.38 -0.32
C ILE A 71 -21.38 -2.60 0.01
N SER A 72 -21.99 -2.01 -1.03
CA SER A 72 -23.22 -1.21 -0.94
C SER A 72 -24.43 -2.02 -0.43
N SER A 73 -24.55 -3.30 -0.81
CA SER A 73 -25.64 -4.17 -0.40
C SER A 73 -25.40 -4.79 0.99
N ALA A 74 -26.28 -4.48 1.94
CA ALA A 74 -26.21 -5.03 3.29
C ALA A 74 -26.44 -6.56 3.32
N ALA A 75 -27.37 -7.07 2.52
CA ALA A 75 -27.64 -8.50 2.43
C ALA A 75 -26.41 -9.26 1.90
N LEU A 76 -25.84 -8.80 0.78
CA LEU A 76 -24.66 -9.41 0.20
C LEU A 76 -23.45 -9.34 1.14
N ARG A 77 -23.27 -8.20 1.83
CA ARG A 77 -22.21 -8.06 2.83
C ARG A 77 -22.36 -9.08 3.95
N THR A 78 -23.58 -9.32 4.43
CA THR A 78 -23.87 -10.33 5.46
C THR A 78 -23.57 -11.73 4.94
N GLU A 79 -24.03 -12.08 3.75
CA GLU A 79 -23.73 -13.38 3.12
C GLU A 79 -22.22 -13.63 2.98
N LEU A 80 -21.50 -12.67 2.39
CA LEU A 80 -20.05 -12.73 2.24
C LEU A 80 -19.33 -12.76 3.60
N SER A 81 -19.92 -12.18 4.65
CA SER A 81 -19.31 -12.16 5.98
C SER A 81 -19.16 -13.56 6.59
N TYR A 82 -20.08 -14.47 6.28
CA TYR A 82 -19.99 -15.88 6.70
C TYR A 82 -18.87 -16.64 5.98
N GLY A 83 -18.45 -16.16 4.80
CA GLY A 83 -17.40 -16.75 3.98
C GLY A 83 -16.02 -16.08 4.12
N LYS A 84 -15.81 -15.16 5.07
CA LYS A 84 -14.59 -14.34 5.14
C LYS A 84 -13.28 -15.12 5.15
N GLU A 85 -13.22 -16.24 5.87
CA GLU A 85 -12.01 -17.07 5.92
C GLU A 85 -11.70 -17.69 4.56
N LYS A 86 -12.73 -18.20 3.88
CA LYS A 86 -12.57 -18.74 2.52
C LYS A 86 -12.14 -17.67 1.52
N ILE A 87 -12.71 -16.47 1.63
CA ILE A 87 -12.32 -15.31 0.82
C ILE A 87 -10.84 -14.96 1.06
N LEU A 88 -10.41 -14.93 2.32
CA LEU A 88 -9.01 -14.67 2.68
C LEU A 88 -8.09 -15.69 2.01
N THR A 89 -8.37 -16.99 2.16
CA THR A 89 -7.58 -18.06 1.56
C THR A 89 -7.50 -17.92 0.05
N MET A 90 -8.65 -17.83 -0.63
CA MET A 90 -8.69 -17.77 -2.09
C MET A 90 -8.04 -16.50 -2.65
N MET A 91 -8.13 -15.37 -1.94
CA MET A 91 -7.47 -14.14 -2.35
C MET A 91 -5.95 -14.24 -2.22
N ASN A 92 -5.43 -14.82 -1.13
CA ASN A 92 -3.98 -15.06 -1.00
C ASN A 92 -3.47 -16.04 -2.06
N GLU A 93 -4.24 -17.10 -2.34
CA GLU A 93 -3.93 -18.05 -3.42
C GLU A 93 -3.86 -17.35 -4.79
N ALA A 94 -4.85 -16.50 -5.10
CA ALA A 94 -4.89 -15.75 -6.36
C ALA A 94 -3.74 -14.74 -6.47
N LEU A 95 -3.30 -14.16 -5.36
CA LEU A 95 -2.17 -13.24 -5.30
C LEU A 95 -0.80 -13.95 -5.31
N GLY A 96 -0.76 -15.26 -5.07
CA GLY A 96 0.47 -16.07 -5.03
C GLY A 96 1.32 -15.89 -3.78
N GLU A 97 0.86 -15.11 -2.80
CA GLU A 97 1.57 -14.78 -1.56
C GLU A 97 0.58 -14.59 -0.39
N GLU A 98 1.03 -14.89 0.83
CA GLU A 98 0.21 -14.74 2.04
C GLU A 98 0.21 -13.29 2.57
N LEU A 99 -0.43 -12.40 1.81
CA LEU A 99 -0.45 -10.95 2.10
C LEU A 99 -1.62 -10.53 3.00
N ILE A 100 -2.77 -11.21 2.88
CA ILE A 100 -4.02 -10.88 3.57
C ILE A 100 -4.14 -11.71 4.83
N LYS A 101 -4.17 -11.02 5.97
CA LYS A 101 -4.31 -11.59 7.32
C LYS A 101 -5.71 -11.38 7.90
N LYS A 102 -6.49 -10.47 7.30
CA LYS A 102 -7.84 -10.13 7.76
C LYS A 102 -8.69 -9.60 6.61
N VAL A 103 -9.98 -9.93 6.62
CA VAL A 103 -10.97 -9.39 5.70
C VAL A 103 -12.02 -8.56 6.45
N ILE A 104 -12.23 -7.33 6.00
CA ILE A 104 -13.26 -6.41 6.49
C ILE A 104 -14.20 -6.06 5.34
N LEU A 105 -15.49 -6.26 5.57
CA LEU A 105 -16.55 -5.90 4.64
C LEU A 105 -17.39 -4.80 5.28
N ASN A 106 -17.46 -3.63 4.63
CA ASN A 106 -18.13 -2.42 5.11
C ASN A 106 -19.34 -2.07 4.24
#